data_AF-A0A9D7RNU8-F1
#
_entry.id   AF-A0A9D7RNU8-F1
#
_cell.length_a   1.000
_cell.length_b   1.000
_cell.length_c   1.000
_cell.angle_alpha   90.00
_cell.angle_beta   90.00
_cell.angle_gamma   90.00
#
_symmetry.space_group_name_H-M   'P 1'
#
loop_
_entity.id
_entity.type
_entity.pdbx_description
1 polymer ?
#
loop_
_entity_poly.entity_id
_entity_poly.type
_entity_poly.pdbx_seq_one_letter_code
_entity_poly.pdbx_strand_id
1 'polypeptide(L)'
;MASALTASTLQTPRFDISIETLCAEGEVSCNDVRYVGISKRSGASITLRGTTLHRACKDGSPCQFLGYQFRSGSVRYRVFEDGRLEVTDGTKVLVDERGEWQW
;
A
#
# COMPACT_ATOMS: atom_id res chain seq x y z
N MET A 1 2.43 13.84 21.77
CA MET A 1 1.80 12.59 21.30
C MET A 1 2.60 12.12 20.12
N ALA A 2 3.27 10.98 20.22
CA ALA A 2 4.13 10.46 19.16
C ALA A 2 3.26 9.62 18.21
N SER A 3 3.11 10.04 16.96
CA SER A 3 2.66 9.15 15.90
C SER A 3 3.74 8.10 15.68
N ALA A 4 3.42 6.82 15.83
CA ALA A 4 4.34 5.75 15.48
C ALA A 4 4.37 5.59 13.97
N LEU A 5 5.40 6.17 13.36
CA LEU A 5 5.71 5.95 11.95
C LEU A 5 6.25 4.53 11.80
N THR A 6 5.39 3.60 11.43
CA THR A 6 5.83 2.28 10.92
C THR A 6 6.07 2.43 9.43
N ALA A 7 7.36 2.39 9.05
CA ALA A 7 7.79 2.39 7.66
C ALA A 7 8.13 0.96 7.27
N SER A 8 7.51 0.44 6.21
CA SER A 8 7.81 -0.88 5.64
C SER A 8 8.12 -0.73 4.15
N THR A 9 9.11 -1.44 3.64
CA THR A 9 9.49 -1.32 2.23
C THR A 9 9.29 -2.63 1.48
N LEU A 10 8.40 -2.65 0.49
CA LEU A 10 8.24 -3.75 -0.44
C LEU A 10 9.19 -3.56 -1.63
N GLN A 11 10.11 -4.51 -1.81
CA GLN A 11 11.00 -4.53 -2.96
C GLN A 11 10.48 -5.52 -4.01
N THR A 12 10.06 -4.99 -5.15
CA THR A 12 9.65 -5.77 -6.33
C THR A 12 10.75 -5.73 -7.40
N PRO A 13 10.66 -6.54 -8.48
CA PRO A 13 11.63 -6.48 -9.56
C PRO A 13 11.77 -5.10 -10.20
N ARG A 14 10.66 -4.34 -10.36
CA ARG A 14 10.70 -3.03 -11.03
C ARG A 14 10.60 -1.82 -10.10
N PHE A 15 10.12 -2.00 -8.86
CA PHE A 15 9.81 -0.90 -7.96
C PHE A 15 10.27 -1.17 -6.52
N ASP A 16 10.73 -0.12 -5.85
CA ASP A 16 10.81 -0.08 -4.39
C ASP A 16 9.64 0.74 -3.86
N ILE A 17 8.89 0.19 -2.92
CA ILE A 17 7.69 0.80 -2.39
C ILE A 17 7.83 0.94 -0.89
N SER A 18 7.91 2.18 -0.40
CA SER A 18 7.87 2.46 1.03
C SER A 18 6.44 2.85 1.44
N ILE A 19 5.92 2.15 2.44
CA ILE A 19 4.63 2.41 3.05
C ILE A 19 4.87 2.97 4.45
N GLU A 20 4.29 4.13 4.74
CA GLU A 20 4.33 4.74 6.06
C GLU A 20 2.92 4.93 6.59
N THR A 21 2.66 4.32 7.73
CA THR A 21 1.38 4.44 8.43
C THR A 21 1.43 5.68 9.32
N LEU A 22 0.57 6.68 9.08
CA LEU A 22 0.56 7.96 9.82
C LEU A 22 -0.48 8.00 10.94
N CYS A 23 -1.23 6.92 11.12
CA CYS A 23 -2.27 6.83 12.14
C CYS A 23 -1.70 6.60 13.55
N ALA A 24 -2.51 6.90 14.56
CA ALA A 24 -2.15 6.65 15.94
C ALA A 24 -2.06 5.14 16.23
N GLU A 25 -1.17 4.74 17.13
CA GLU A 25 -1.08 3.36 17.60
C GLU A 25 -2.44 2.88 18.14
N GLY A 26 -2.86 1.68 17.75
CA GLY A 26 -4.13 1.08 18.17
C GLY A 26 -5.31 1.27 17.20
N GLU A 27 -5.13 2.01 16.10
CA GLU A 27 -6.16 2.14 15.07
C GLU A 27 -6.15 0.94 14.10
N VAL A 28 -7.26 0.18 14.07
CA VAL A 28 -7.40 -1.01 13.23
C VAL A 28 -7.46 -0.65 11.74
N SER A 29 -8.16 0.43 11.40
CA SER A 29 -8.30 0.91 10.03
C SER A 29 -7.63 2.27 9.87
N CYS A 30 -6.36 2.28 9.47
CA CYS A 30 -5.68 3.53 9.17
C CYS A 30 -6.12 4.10 7.81
N ASN A 31 -6.61 5.34 7.82
CA ASN A 31 -7.04 6.08 6.64
C ASN A 31 -6.00 7.11 6.14
N ASP A 32 -4.88 7.27 6.84
CA ASP A 32 -3.76 8.10 6.42
C ASP A 32 -2.49 7.26 6.30
N VAL A 33 -2.36 6.59 5.16
CA VAL A 33 -1.18 5.82 4.79
C VAL A 33 -0.49 6.53 3.65
N ARG A 34 0.82 6.77 3.78
CA ARG A 34 1.67 7.33 2.73
C ARG A 34 2.35 6.20 1.96
N TYR A 35 2.26 6.27 0.65
CA TYR A 35 2.97 5.39 -0.29
C TYR A 35 4.03 6.22 -1.00
N VAL A 36 5.25 5.70 -1.08
CA VAL A 36 6.34 6.25 -1.89
C VAL A 36 6.84 5.13 -2.80
N GLY A 37 6.55 5.23 -4.10
CA GLY A 37 6.98 4.24 -5.08
C GLY A 37 8.11 4.80 -5.93
N ILE A 38 9.23 4.09 -6.02
CA ILE A 38 10.40 4.46 -6.80
C ILE A 38 10.61 3.42 -7.90
N SER A 39 10.70 3.86 -9.15
CA SER A 39 11.01 3.01 -10.30
C SER A 39 12.50 2.70 -10.35
N LYS A 40 12.88 1.42 -10.27
CA LYS A 40 14.28 0.98 -10.40
C LYS A 40 14.88 1.27 -11.78
N ARG A 41 14.02 1.31 -12.81
CA ARG A 41 14.44 1.56 -14.20
C ARG A 41 14.79 3.03 -14.45
N SER A 42 14.01 3.96 -13.90
CA SER A 42 14.09 5.38 -14.25
C SER A 42 14.50 6.28 -13.08
N GLY A 43 14.48 5.78 -11.85
CA GLY A 43 14.63 6.59 -10.64
C GLY A 43 13.43 7.49 -10.33
N ALA A 44 12.39 7.49 -11.18
CA ALA A 44 11.20 8.30 -10.95
C ALA A 44 10.47 7.85 -9.69
N SER A 45 10.04 8.82 -8.87
CA SER A 45 9.28 8.57 -7.66
C SER A 45 7.87 9.14 -7.76
N ILE A 46 6.93 8.48 -7.09
CA ILE A 46 5.58 8.98 -6.87
C ILE A 46 5.22 8.87 -5.40
N THR A 47 4.46 9.84 -4.90
CA THR A 47 3.94 9.82 -3.53
C THR A 47 2.42 9.85 -3.58
N LEU A 48 1.79 8.91 -2.90
CA LEU A 48 0.33 8.79 -2.83
C LEU A 48 -0.13 8.72 -1.37
N ARG A 49 -1.38 9.13 -1.13
CA ARG A 49 -2.08 8.88 0.12
C ARG A 49 -3.19 7.89 -0.09
N GLY A 50 -3.42 7.05 0.91
CA GLY A 50 -4.39 5.98 0.84
C GLY A 50 -4.72 5.42 2.21
N THR A 51 -5.34 4.26 2.20
CA THR A 51 -5.87 3.62 3.39
C THR A 51 -5.38 2.19 3.47
N THR A 52 -5.47 1.61 4.65
CA THR A 52 -5.37 0.16 4.81
C THR A 52 -6.53 -0.54 4.11
N LEU A 53 -6.27 -1.74 3.59
CA LEU A 53 -7.22 -2.62 2.96
C LEU A 53 -7.50 -3.78 3.90
N HIS A 54 -8.77 -3.95 4.26
CA HIS A 54 -9.22 -5.02 5.13
C HIS A 54 -10.31 -5.84 4.45
N ARG A 55 -10.36 -7.14 4.75
CA ARG A 55 -11.54 -7.97 4.50
C ARG A 55 -12.58 -7.64 5.55
N ALA A 56 -13.81 -7.34 5.13
CA ALA A 56 -14.94 -7.20 6.05
C ALA A 56 -15.36 -8.57 6.60
N CYS A 57 -15.62 -8.65 7.91
CA CYS A 57 -16.31 -9.76 8.55
C CYS A 57 -17.80 -9.77 8.12
N LYS A 58 -18.55 -10.80 8.54
CA LYS A 58 -20.00 -10.92 8.26
C LYS A 58 -20.84 -9.76 8.82
N ASP A 59 -20.35 -9.07 9.85
CA ASP A 59 -21.00 -7.93 10.49
C ASP A 59 -20.55 -6.56 9.91
N GLY A 60 -19.66 -6.56 8.91
CA GLY A 60 -19.13 -5.35 8.29
C GLY A 60 -17.89 -4.76 8.97
N SER A 61 -17.43 -5.31 10.09
CA SER A 61 -16.20 -4.88 10.76
C SER A 61 -14.93 -5.35 10.02
N PRO A 62 -13.78 -4.66 10.12
CA PRO A 62 -12.52 -5.12 9.54
C PRO A 62 -11.99 -6.36 10.27
N CYS A 63 -11.95 -7.50 9.57
CA CYS A 63 -11.55 -8.82 10.12
C CYS A 63 -10.08 -9.14 9.94
N GLN A 64 -9.59 -8.90 8.72
CA GLN A 64 -8.30 -9.38 8.27
C GLN A 64 -7.64 -8.26 7.47
N PHE A 65 -6.45 -7.86 7.89
CA PHE A 65 -5.59 -6.99 7.11
C PHE A 65 -5.20 -7.70 5.81
N LEU A 66 -5.36 -7.03 4.67
CA LEU A 66 -4.99 -7.56 3.36
C LEU A 66 -3.81 -6.79 2.75
N GLY A 67 -3.54 -5.59 3.25
CA GLY A 67 -2.54 -4.68 2.70
C GLY A 67 -3.02 -3.24 2.67
N TYR A 68 -2.68 -2.53 1.60
CA TYR A 68 -2.89 -1.10 1.44
C TYR A 68 -3.51 -0.78 0.09
N GLN A 69 -4.34 0.25 0.03
CA GLN A 69 -4.97 0.73 -1.19
C GLN A 69 -4.77 2.25 -1.36
N PHE A 70 -4.29 2.64 -2.54
CA PHE A 70 -4.08 4.02 -2.94
C PHE A 70 -4.78 4.29 -4.28
N ARG A 71 -5.13 5.55 -4.53
CA ARG A 71 -5.76 5.98 -5.78
C ARG A 71 -5.11 7.25 -6.30
N SER A 72 -4.89 7.31 -7.60
CA SER A 72 -4.44 8.49 -8.33
C SER A 72 -5.27 8.62 -9.61
N GLY A 73 -6.26 9.51 -9.61
CA GLY A 73 -7.24 9.59 -10.70
C GLY A 73 -8.00 8.27 -10.89
N SER A 74 -7.94 7.71 -12.11
CA SER A 74 -8.52 6.40 -12.45
C SER A 74 -7.65 5.21 -12.04
N VAL A 75 -6.39 5.46 -11.67
CA VAL A 75 -5.42 4.40 -11.33
C VAL A 75 -5.55 4.01 -9.86
N ARG A 76 -5.70 2.71 -9.62
CA ARG A 76 -5.73 2.10 -8.30
C ARG A 76 -4.47 1.29 -8.06
N TYR A 77 -3.83 1.56 -6.94
CA TYR A 77 -2.63 0.86 -6.47
C TYR A 77 -3.03 0.03 -5.25
N ARG A 78 -2.71 -1.26 -5.27
CA ARG A 78 -2.92 -2.18 -4.17
C ARG A 78 -1.58 -2.83 -3.84
N VAL A 79 -1.21 -2.77 -2.57
CA VAL A 79 0.02 -3.38 -2.06
C VAL A 79 -0.42 -4.38 -1.00
N PHE A 80 -0.30 -5.66 -1.28
CA PHE A 80 -0.81 -6.72 -0.43
C PHE A 80 0.22 -7.12 0.63
N GLU A 81 -0.27 -7.58 1.78
CA GLU A 81 0.59 -8.10 2.87
C GLU A 81 1.47 -9.27 2.42
N ASP A 82 1.04 -10.02 1.41
CA ASP A 82 1.74 -11.18 0.87
C ASP A 82 2.91 -10.82 -0.08
N GLY A 83 3.15 -9.52 -0.27
CA GLY A 83 4.22 -8.98 -1.12
C GLY A 83 3.80 -8.70 -2.56
N ARG A 84 2.50 -8.81 -2.90
CA ARG A 84 2.02 -8.48 -4.25
C ARG A 84 1.76 -6.97 -4.41
N LEU A 85 2.32 -6.39 -5.46
CA LEU A 85 1.99 -5.06 -5.96
C LEU A 85 1.07 -5.21 -7.18
N GLU A 86 -0.11 -4.62 -7.11
CA GLU A 86 -1.06 -4.58 -8.22
C GLU A 86 -1.46 -3.13 -8.53
N VAL A 87 -1.23 -2.69 -9.75
CA VAL A 87 -1.62 -1.36 -10.24
C VAL A 87 -2.53 -1.53 -11.43
N THR A 88 -3.72 -0.94 -11.34
CA THR A 88 -4.79 -1.08 -12.34
C THR A 88 -5.32 0.29 -12.74
N ASP A 89 -5.65 0.46 -14.00
CA ASP A 89 -6.34 1.63 -14.53
C ASP A 89 -7.66 1.18 -15.16
N GLY A 90 -8.76 1.33 -14.42
CA GLY A 90 -10.04 0.73 -14.77
C GLY A 90 -9.95 -0.80 -14.89
N THR A 91 -10.08 -1.32 -16.11
CA THR A 91 -9.99 -2.76 -16.42
C THR A 91 -8.58 -3.21 -16.82
N LYS A 92 -7.65 -2.29 -17.04
CA LYS A 92 -6.30 -2.59 -17.50
C LYS A 92 -5.36 -2.79 -16.31
N VAL A 93 -4.67 -3.92 -16.27
CA VAL A 93 -3.57 -4.14 -15.33
C VAL A 93 -2.30 -3.48 -15.89
N LEU A 94 -1.75 -2.51 -15.16
CA LEU A 94 -0.51 -1.82 -15.52
C LEU A 94 0.70 -2.52 -14.90
N VAL A 95 0.56 -3.00 -13.66
CA VAL A 95 1.60 -3.69 -12.91
C VAL A 95 0.93 -4.80 -12.10
N ASP A 96 1.52 -5.99 -12.14
CA ASP A 96 1.21 -7.08 -11.24
C ASP A 96 2.51 -7.83 -10.96
N GLU A 97 3.07 -7.61 -9.78
CA GLU A 97 4.37 -8.14 -9.40
C GLU A 97 4.34 -8.63 -7.97
N ARG A 98 5.21 -9.59 -7.68
CA ARG A 98 5.45 -10.04 -6.31
C ARG A 98 6.87 -9.65 -5.92
N GLY A 99 7.00 -9.17 -4.69
CA GLY A 99 8.25 -8.75 -4.07
C GLY A 99 8.36 -9.26 -2.65
N GLU A 100 9.37 -8.75 -1.96
CA GLU A 100 9.66 -9.10 -0.57
C GLU A 100 9.60 -7.86 0.32
N TRP A 101 8.92 -8.01 1.46
CA TRP A 101 8.86 -6.97 2.48
C TRP A 101 10.15 -6.92 3.28
N GLN A 102 10.69 -5.73 3.39
CA GLN A 102 11.80 -5.34 4.25
C GLN A 102 11.20 -4.54 5.41
N TRP A 103 11.33 -5.10 6.62
CA TRP A 103 10.79 -4.56 7.88
C TRP A 103 11.89 -3.87 8.68
#